data_AF-A0AAI8Z6A7-F1
#
_entry.id   AF-A0AAI8Z6A7-F1
#
_cell.length_a   1.000
_cell.length_b   1.000
_cell.length_c   1.000
_cell.angle_alpha   90.00
_cell.angle_beta   90.00
_cell.angle_gamma   90.00
#
_symmetry.space_group_name_H-M   'P 1'
#
loop_
_entity.id
_entity.type
_entity.pdbx_description
1 polymer ?
#
loop_
_entity_poly.entity_id
_entity_poly.type
_entity_poly.pdbx_seq_one_letter_code
_entity_poly.pdbx_strand_id
1 'polypeptide(L)'
;MTQATEPDPGTTKINTGLTNSTHSSSTSSSAERYGLMEDDNRPILLYKYRGGLQTSSQKDLCAWLDKDEKLRVTKKQIPRMSSYVDVKRHDLYLPEEKDMYCELPNYDSSLASIKLPSQVYWSRLFLGSYDNLYIVSPESSPTSSVADEDSRRTSPTSTWGQDSQEDTRPGALNDS
;
A
#
# COMPACT_ATOMS: atom_id res chain seq x y z
N MET A 1 -79.69 -10.00 -16.35
CA MET A 1 -78.58 -10.96 -16.55
C MET A 1 -77.78 -10.46 -17.74
N THR A 2 -76.44 -10.35 -17.60
CA THR A 2 -75.39 -10.57 -18.63
C THR A 2 -75.42 -9.71 -19.92
N GLN A 3 -74.33 -9.21 -20.52
CA GLN A 3 -72.88 -9.21 -20.31
C GLN A 3 -72.25 -8.30 -21.40
N ALA A 4 -71.04 -7.78 -21.13
CA ALA A 4 -69.88 -7.53 -22.02
C ALA A 4 -70.05 -6.74 -23.35
N THR A 5 -69.36 -5.60 -23.57
CA THR A 5 -67.91 -5.38 -23.85
C THR A 5 -67.49 -5.80 -25.27
N GLU A 6 -67.15 -4.81 -26.11
CA GLU A 6 -65.88 -4.70 -26.88
C GLU A 6 -65.89 -3.47 -27.82
N PRO A 7 -64.92 -2.56 -27.69
CA PRO A 7 -64.27 -1.97 -28.86
C PRO A 7 -62.80 -2.41 -28.91
N ASP A 8 -62.42 -3.13 -29.98
CA ASP A 8 -61.05 -3.61 -30.21
C ASP A 8 -60.13 -2.47 -30.73
N PRO A 9 -58.98 -2.21 -30.06
CA PRO A 9 -58.05 -1.13 -30.38
C PRO A 9 -56.90 -1.56 -31.33
N GLY A 10 -56.91 -1.06 -32.56
CA GLY A 10 -55.76 -1.12 -33.46
C GLY A 10 -54.72 -0.02 -33.20
N THR A 11 -54.10 0.04 -32.01
CA THR A 11 -52.94 0.91 -31.76
C THR A 11 -51.65 0.11 -31.98
N THR A 12 -51.03 0.26 -33.13
CA THR A 12 -49.67 -0.25 -33.35
C THR A 12 -48.66 0.70 -32.71
N LYS A 13 -48.53 0.62 -31.38
CA LYS A 13 -47.38 1.16 -30.65
C LYS A 13 -46.18 0.27 -30.94
N ILE A 14 -45.21 0.85 -31.63
CA ILE A 14 -43.90 0.27 -31.91
C ILE A 14 -43.18 0.12 -30.57
N ASN A 15 -43.15 -1.10 -30.02
CA ASN A 15 -42.28 -1.44 -28.90
C ASN A 15 -40.86 -1.61 -29.43
N THR A 16 -40.13 -0.52 -29.59
CA THR A 16 -38.66 -0.57 -29.61
C THR A 16 -38.18 -0.75 -28.18
N GLY A 17 -37.75 -1.98 -27.89
CA GLY A 17 -37.12 -2.34 -26.64
C GLY A 17 -35.84 -1.55 -26.38
N LEU A 18 -35.62 -1.31 -25.09
CA LEU A 18 -34.32 -1.17 -24.46
C LEU A 18 -33.36 -0.12 -25.06
N THR A 19 -33.50 1.11 -24.61
CA THR A 19 -32.31 1.86 -24.19
C THR A 19 -32.52 2.28 -22.74
N ASN A 20 -32.20 1.37 -21.82
CA ASN A 20 -31.84 1.75 -20.48
C ASN A 20 -30.57 2.58 -20.61
N SER A 21 -30.71 3.88 -20.85
CA SER A 21 -29.61 4.83 -20.74
C SER A 21 -29.32 4.99 -19.25
N THR A 22 -28.79 3.93 -18.63
CA THR A 22 -27.90 4.11 -17.51
C THR A 22 -26.75 4.91 -18.09
N HIS A 23 -26.78 6.20 -17.85
CA HIS A 23 -25.59 7.01 -17.81
C HIS A 23 -24.71 6.41 -16.69
N SER A 24 -24.07 5.27 -16.97
CA SER A 24 -22.90 4.82 -16.24
C SER A 24 -21.82 5.78 -16.68
N SER A 25 -21.80 6.94 -16.02
CA SER A 25 -20.69 7.89 -16.07
C SER A 25 -19.40 7.10 -16.06
N SER A 26 -18.65 7.26 -17.14
CA SER A 26 -17.37 6.64 -17.47
C SER A 26 -16.26 7.13 -16.53
N THR A 27 -16.47 7.00 -15.21
CA THR A 27 -15.41 7.03 -14.22
C THR A 27 -15.01 5.57 -14.05
N SER A 28 -13.96 5.15 -14.76
CA SER A 28 -13.36 3.82 -14.58
C SER A 28 -13.18 3.55 -13.08
N SER A 29 -13.93 2.59 -12.54
CA SER A 29 -13.85 2.22 -11.13
C SER A 29 -12.39 1.87 -10.81
N SER A 30 -11.87 2.29 -9.66
CA SER A 30 -10.51 1.88 -9.23
C SER A 30 -10.35 0.35 -9.22
N ALA A 31 -11.46 -0.37 -9.05
CA ALA A 31 -11.52 -1.82 -9.20
C ALA A 31 -11.09 -2.30 -10.59
N GLU A 32 -11.57 -1.67 -11.67
CA GLU A 32 -11.14 -2.00 -13.04
C GLU A 32 -9.69 -1.60 -13.28
N ARG A 33 -9.28 -0.41 -12.80
CA ARG A 33 -7.91 0.12 -12.99
C ARG A 33 -6.84 -0.79 -12.39
N TYR A 34 -7.08 -1.31 -11.19
CA TYR A 34 -6.11 -2.11 -10.44
C TYR A 34 -6.46 -3.61 -10.39
N GLY A 35 -7.52 -4.04 -11.09
CA GLY A 35 -8.04 -5.41 -11.09
C GLY A 35 -8.46 -5.88 -9.69
N LEU A 36 -9.09 -5.02 -8.90
CA LEU A 36 -9.66 -5.36 -7.58
C LEU A 36 -11.11 -5.83 -7.74
N MET A 37 -11.62 -6.50 -6.72
CA MET A 37 -13.02 -6.91 -6.64
C MET A 37 -13.78 -5.98 -5.70
N GLU A 38 -14.69 -5.18 -6.25
CA GLU A 38 -15.48 -4.19 -5.49
C GLU A 38 -16.36 -4.84 -4.40
N ASP A 39 -16.84 -6.06 -4.63
CA ASP A 39 -17.71 -6.79 -3.71
C ASP A 39 -16.96 -7.77 -2.78
N ASP A 40 -15.63 -7.83 -2.84
CA ASP A 40 -14.86 -8.78 -2.02
C ASP A 40 -14.59 -8.24 -0.61
N ASN A 41 -15.29 -8.84 0.35
CA ASN A 41 -15.19 -8.54 1.79
C ASN A 41 -14.15 -9.40 2.51
N ARG A 42 -13.38 -10.25 1.80
CA ARG A 42 -12.32 -11.04 2.43
C ARG A 42 -11.25 -10.12 3.00
N PRO A 43 -10.69 -10.44 4.18
CA PRO A 43 -9.64 -9.63 4.74
C PRO A 43 -8.36 -9.77 3.91
N ILE A 44 -7.78 -8.64 3.56
CA ILE A 44 -6.54 -8.50 2.82
C ILE A 44 -5.47 -7.80 3.66
N LEU A 45 -4.21 -8.00 3.28
CA LEU A 45 -3.10 -7.26 3.86
C LEU A 45 -2.86 -5.99 3.07
N LEU A 46 -2.91 -4.85 3.76
CA LEU A 46 -2.73 -3.54 3.17
C LEU A 46 -1.50 -2.87 3.79
N TYR A 47 -0.58 -2.40 2.97
CA TYR A 47 0.52 -1.56 3.40
C TYR A 47 0.33 -0.15 2.83
N LYS A 48 0.18 0.83 3.70
CA LYS A 48 0.17 2.24 3.30
C LYS A 48 1.61 2.74 3.32
N TYR A 49 2.09 3.28 2.21
CA TYR A 49 3.39 3.93 2.15
C TYR A 49 3.47 5.03 3.22
N ARG A 50 4.46 4.92 4.13
CA ARG A 50 4.62 5.76 5.34
C ARG A 50 3.48 5.71 6.37
N GLY A 51 2.48 4.85 6.19
CA GLY A 51 1.36 4.64 7.11
C GLY A 51 1.37 3.28 7.82
N GLY A 52 2.26 2.37 7.42
CA GLY A 52 2.42 1.06 8.06
C GLY A 52 1.47 -0.01 7.53
N LEU A 53 1.50 -1.18 8.20
CA LEU A 53 0.69 -2.33 7.86
C LEU A 53 -0.68 -2.26 8.53
N GLN A 54 -1.73 -2.55 7.76
CA GLN A 54 -3.12 -2.61 8.20
C GLN A 54 -3.83 -3.80 7.54
N THR A 55 -4.96 -4.20 8.12
CA THR A 55 -5.86 -5.18 7.52
C THR A 55 -7.13 -4.48 7.07
N SER A 56 -7.56 -4.72 5.84
CA SER A 56 -8.77 -4.13 5.26
C SER A 56 -9.45 -5.13 4.34
N SER A 57 -10.47 -4.73 3.59
CA SER A 57 -11.11 -5.54 2.54
C SER A 57 -10.82 -4.94 1.16
N GLN A 58 -11.01 -5.72 0.08
CA GLN A 58 -10.85 -5.16 -1.27
C GLN A 58 -11.93 -4.11 -1.56
N LYS A 59 -13.14 -4.33 -1.06
CA LYS A 59 -14.23 -3.35 -1.11
C LYS A 59 -13.84 -2.00 -0.51
N ASP A 60 -13.33 -2.03 0.73
CA ASP A 60 -12.93 -0.80 1.43
C ASP A 60 -11.73 -0.12 0.73
N LEU A 61 -10.82 -0.93 0.17
CA LEU A 61 -9.71 -0.42 -0.62
C LEU A 61 -10.18 0.31 -1.88
N CYS A 62 -11.11 -0.27 -2.65
CA CYS A 62 -11.69 0.39 -3.82
C CYS A 62 -12.36 1.70 -3.42
N ALA A 63 -13.21 1.66 -2.39
CA ALA A 63 -13.88 2.86 -1.88
C ALA A 63 -12.90 3.93 -1.37
N TRP A 64 -11.71 3.55 -0.92
CA TRP A 64 -10.67 4.51 -0.54
C TRP A 64 -9.98 5.12 -1.77
N LEU A 65 -9.67 4.30 -2.79
CA LEU A 65 -9.06 4.76 -4.04
C LEU A 65 -9.99 5.65 -4.86
N ASP A 66 -11.29 5.37 -4.87
CA ASP A 66 -12.27 6.20 -5.56
C ASP A 66 -12.46 7.57 -4.89
N LYS A 67 -12.12 7.69 -3.59
CA LYS A 67 -12.14 8.98 -2.88
C LYS A 67 -10.89 9.82 -3.16
N ASP A 68 -9.74 9.16 -3.23
CA ASP A 68 -8.43 9.81 -3.40
C ASP A 68 -7.79 9.36 -4.72
N GLU A 69 -8.11 10.06 -5.82
CA GLU A 69 -7.59 9.73 -7.16
C GLU A 69 -6.06 9.76 -7.27
N LYS A 70 -5.38 10.44 -6.34
CA LYS A 70 -3.91 10.54 -6.26
C LYS A 70 -3.26 9.29 -5.66
N LEU A 71 -4.03 8.30 -5.24
CA LEU A 71 -3.52 7.06 -4.69
C LEU A 71 -3.50 5.97 -5.76
N ARG A 72 -2.43 5.18 -5.74
CA ARG A 72 -2.28 3.98 -6.55
C ARG A 72 -2.06 2.76 -5.69
N VAL A 73 -2.46 1.62 -6.24
CA VAL A 73 -2.25 0.31 -5.63
C VAL A 73 -1.41 -0.58 -6.52
N THR A 74 -0.41 -1.19 -5.91
CA THR A 74 0.34 -2.28 -6.51
C THR A 74 0.14 -3.55 -5.69
N LYS A 75 0.22 -4.69 -6.37
CA LYS A 75 0.06 -6.01 -5.77
C LYS A 75 1.42 -6.68 -5.70
N LYS A 76 1.80 -7.12 -4.50
CA LYS A 76 3.01 -7.90 -4.28
C LYS A 76 2.66 -9.25 -3.70
N GLN A 77 3.08 -10.32 -4.36
CA GLN A 77 2.92 -11.66 -3.82
C GLN A 77 3.88 -11.85 -2.63
N ILE A 78 3.36 -12.37 -1.53
CA ILE A 78 4.19 -12.68 -0.38
C ILE A 78 4.85 -14.06 -0.62
N PRO A 79 6.16 -14.25 -0.43
CA PRO A 79 6.77 -15.57 -0.55
C PRO A 79 6.19 -16.56 0.49
N ARG A 80 5.97 -17.82 0.11
CA ARG A 80 5.47 -18.84 1.05
C ARG A 80 6.49 -19.04 2.19
N MET A 81 5.98 -19.38 3.38
CA MET A 81 6.77 -19.55 4.61
C MET A 81 7.57 -18.32 5.07
N SER A 82 7.37 -17.14 4.46
CA SER A 82 8.00 -15.92 4.96
C SER A 82 7.19 -15.32 6.10
N SER A 83 7.88 -14.87 7.14
CA SER A 83 7.31 -14.07 8.24
C SER A 83 7.56 -12.57 8.06
N TYR A 84 8.39 -12.19 7.09
CA TYR A 84 8.71 -10.80 6.76
C TYR A 84 8.48 -10.53 5.28
N VAL A 85 8.09 -9.30 4.96
CA VAL A 85 7.93 -8.83 3.58
C VAL A 85 8.68 -7.54 3.42
N ASP A 86 9.70 -7.55 2.57
CA ASP A 86 10.41 -6.34 2.20
C ASP A 86 9.63 -5.64 1.08
N VAL A 87 9.24 -4.40 1.33
CA VAL A 87 8.69 -3.49 0.32
C VAL A 87 9.85 -2.69 -0.24
N LYS A 88 10.08 -2.83 -1.53
CA LYS A 88 11.15 -2.18 -2.30
C LYS A 88 10.59 -1.00 -3.07
N ARG A 89 11.46 -0.09 -3.52
CA ARG A 89 11.03 1.09 -4.28
C ARG A 89 10.29 0.71 -5.56
N HIS A 90 10.78 -0.27 -6.30
CA HIS A 90 10.11 -0.74 -7.50
C HIS A 90 8.74 -1.36 -7.24
N ASP A 91 8.43 -1.82 -6.02
CA ASP A 91 7.09 -2.33 -5.73
C ASP A 91 6.03 -1.23 -5.82
N LEU A 92 6.42 0.06 -5.75
CA LEU A 92 5.51 1.19 -5.89
C LEU A 92 5.22 1.56 -7.36
N TYR A 93 6.05 1.08 -8.28
CA TYR A 93 5.95 1.42 -9.69
C TYR A 93 4.95 0.53 -10.42
N LEU A 94 4.23 1.12 -11.38
CA LEU A 94 3.45 0.37 -12.34
C LEU A 94 4.39 -0.50 -13.21
N PRO A 95 3.89 -1.59 -13.80
CA PRO A 95 4.71 -2.45 -14.67
C PRO A 95 5.48 -1.67 -15.74
N GLU A 96 4.86 -0.68 -16.38
CA GLU A 96 5.49 0.15 -17.41
C GLU A 96 6.63 1.03 -16.84
N GLU A 97 6.45 1.56 -15.63
CA GLU A 97 7.46 2.38 -14.95
C GLU A 97 8.64 1.55 -14.45
N LYS A 98 8.40 0.28 -14.07
CA LYS A 98 9.45 -0.63 -13.61
C LYS A 98 10.52 -0.80 -14.69
N ASP A 99 10.12 -0.96 -15.94
CA ASP A 99 11.04 -1.12 -17.05
C ASP A 99 11.86 0.15 -17.30
N MET A 100 11.23 1.33 -17.18
CA MET A 100 11.93 2.63 -17.35
C MET A 100 12.96 2.92 -16.26
N TYR A 101 12.67 2.50 -15.02
CA TYR A 101 13.48 2.84 -13.86
C TYR A 101 14.39 1.70 -13.38
N CYS A 102 14.36 0.54 -14.03
CA CYS A 102 15.12 -0.65 -13.60
C CYS A 102 16.64 -0.42 -13.53
N GLU A 103 17.17 0.48 -14.36
CA GLU A 103 18.59 0.81 -14.43
C GLU A 103 19.05 1.76 -13.32
N LEU A 104 18.11 2.40 -12.61
CA LEU A 104 18.47 3.33 -11.55
C LEU A 104 19.04 2.59 -10.33
N PRO A 105 20.11 3.10 -9.69
CA PRO A 105 20.72 2.46 -8.53
C PRO A 105 19.76 2.38 -7.33
N ASN A 106 18.73 3.22 -7.31
CA ASN A 106 17.74 3.28 -6.25
C ASN A 106 16.54 2.33 -6.50
N TYR A 107 16.51 1.62 -7.64
CA TYR A 107 15.39 0.77 -8.04
C TYR A 107 15.10 -0.35 -7.02
N ASP A 108 16.15 -0.99 -6.50
CA ASP A 108 16.04 -2.11 -5.57
C ASP A 108 16.13 -1.71 -4.09
N SER A 109 16.12 -0.41 -3.76
CA SER A 109 16.25 -0.01 -2.36
C SER A 109 15.03 -0.48 -1.55
N SER A 110 15.31 -1.12 -0.42
CA SER A 110 14.30 -1.46 0.58
C SER A 110 13.74 -0.19 1.22
N LEU A 111 12.41 -0.05 1.19
CA LEU A 111 11.68 1.05 1.82
C LEU A 111 11.18 0.67 3.21
N ALA A 112 10.74 -0.57 3.38
CA ALA A 112 10.26 -1.07 4.66
C ALA A 112 10.40 -2.59 4.72
N SER A 113 10.79 -3.11 5.87
CA SER A 113 10.68 -4.54 6.19
C SER A 113 9.50 -4.73 7.14
N ILE A 114 8.45 -5.39 6.66
CA ILE A 114 7.20 -5.55 7.40
C ILE A 114 7.16 -6.93 8.01
N LYS A 115 7.01 -6.99 9.34
CA LYS A 115 6.73 -8.25 10.03
C LYS A 115 5.26 -8.62 9.90
N LEU A 116 4.99 -9.82 9.40
CA LEU A 116 3.63 -10.33 9.32
C LEU A 116 3.12 -10.69 10.74
N PRO A 117 1.90 -10.28 11.11
CA PRO A 117 1.27 -10.74 12.33
C PRO A 117 1.17 -12.28 12.33
N SER A 118 1.39 -12.92 13.48
CA SER A 118 1.39 -14.39 13.58
C SER A 118 0.08 -15.00 13.05
N GLN A 119 -1.06 -14.35 13.28
CA GLN A 119 -2.36 -14.80 12.77
C GLN A 119 -2.40 -14.84 11.23
N VAL A 120 -1.80 -13.85 10.57
CA VAL A 120 -1.71 -13.78 9.11
C VAL A 120 -0.83 -14.90 8.58
N TYR A 121 0.33 -15.11 9.22
CA TYR A 121 1.25 -16.19 8.86
C TYR A 121 0.60 -17.57 8.93
N TRP A 122 -0.13 -17.86 10.02
CA TRP A 122 -0.84 -19.14 10.17
C TRP A 122 -2.04 -19.27 9.22
N SER A 123 -2.82 -18.20 9.03
CA SER A 123 -3.94 -18.17 8.08
C SER A 123 -3.46 -18.50 6.66
N ARG A 124 -2.24 -18.09 6.33
CA ARG A 124 -1.63 -18.36 5.04
C ARG A 124 -1.17 -19.81 4.87
N LEU A 125 -0.61 -20.40 5.93
CA LEU A 125 -0.17 -21.79 5.91
C LEU A 125 -1.32 -22.79 5.86
N PHE A 126 -2.44 -22.50 6.55
CA PHE A 126 -3.53 -23.46 6.71
C PHE A 126 -4.76 -23.18 5.86
N LEU A 127 -5.10 -21.91 5.59
CA LEU A 127 -6.31 -21.52 4.84
C LEU A 127 -6.02 -20.98 3.44
N GLY A 128 -4.75 -20.68 3.10
CA GLY A 128 -4.40 -20.04 1.84
C GLY A 128 -4.90 -18.60 1.72
N SER A 129 -5.14 -17.92 2.85
CA SER A 129 -5.55 -16.51 2.89
C SER A 129 -4.33 -15.58 2.94
N TYR A 130 -4.51 -14.30 2.58
CA TYR A 130 -3.47 -13.26 2.61
C TYR A 130 -2.27 -13.53 1.69
N ASP A 131 -2.50 -14.02 0.47
CA ASP A 131 -1.42 -14.33 -0.46
C ASP A 131 -0.70 -13.11 -1.04
N ASN A 132 -1.44 -12.01 -1.14
CA ASN A 132 -0.96 -10.78 -1.73
C ASN A 132 -0.97 -9.66 -0.70
N LEU A 133 0.12 -8.90 -0.69
CA LEU A 133 0.23 -7.60 -0.04
C LEU A 133 -0.22 -6.53 -1.04
N TYR A 134 -1.23 -5.76 -0.67
CA TYR A 134 -1.67 -4.60 -1.42
C TYR A 134 -0.92 -3.38 -0.90
N ILE A 135 -0.14 -2.73 -1.75
CA ILE A 135 0.68 -1.59 -1.38
C ILE A 135 0.02 -0.33 -1.94
N VAL A 136 -0.43 0.55 -1.04
CA VAL A 136 -1.00 1.84 -1.40
C VAL A 136 0.09 2.89 -1.33
N SER A 137 0.30 3.60 -2.42
CA SER A 137 1.26 4.69 -2.50
C SER A 137 0.69 5.88 -3.26
N PRO A 138 1.21 7.10 -3.06
CA PRO A 138 0.85 8.24 -3.90
C PRO A 138 1.28 8.01 -5.36
N GLU A 139 0.49 8.53 -6.29
CA GLU A 139 0.78 8.54 -7.73
C GLU A 139 2.05 9.36 -8.04
N SER A 140 2.32 10.42 -7.26
CA SER A 140 3.60 11.12 -7.33
C SER A 140 4.72 10.17 -6.88
N SER A 141 5.60 9.81 -7.81
CA SER A 141 6.83 9.06 -7.54
C SER A 141 7.54 9.65 -6.31
N PRO A 142 8.09 8.82 -5.40
CA PRO A 142 8.88 9.31 -4.28
C PRO A 142 10.24 9.79 -4.79
N THR A 143 10.22 10.86 -5.58
CA THR A 143 11.40 11.60 -6.00
C THR A 143 11.86 12.39 -4.79
N SER A 144 12.95 11.93 -4.21
CA SER A 144 13.80 12.60 -3.23
C SER A 144 13.21 12.84 -1.82
N SER A 145 13.90 12.26 -0.84
CA SER A 145 14.28 12.90 0.43
C SER A 145 13.34 13.97 0.98
N VAL A 146 12.18 13.58 1.50
CA VAL A 146 11.66 14.30 2.67
C VAL A 146 12.19 13.55 3.87
N ALA A 147 13.30 14.08 4.42
CA ALA A 147 13.81 13.67 5.70
C ALA A 147 12.67 13.85 6.71
N ASP A 148 12.29 12.76 7.35
CA ASP A 148 11.34 12.80 8.44
C ASP A 148 11.94 13.65 9.57
N GLU A 149 11.19 14.65 10.05
CA GLU A 149 11.61 15.56 11.13
C GLU A 149 11.91 14.79 12.44
N ASP A 150 11.50 13.51 12.53
CA ASP A 150 11.79 12.60 13.65
C ASP A 150 13.25 12.09 13.69
N SER A 151 14.05 12.26 12.62
CA SER A 151 15.47 11.85 12.61
C SER A 151 16.44 12.83 13.30
N ARG A 152 15.94 13.84 14.04
CA ARG A 152 16.80 14.77 14.81
C ARG A 152 17.35 14.21 16.12
N ARG A 153 17.19 12.92 16.42
CA ARG A 153 17.74 12.34 17.64
C ARG A 153 19.15 11.77 17.44
N THR A 154 20.07 12.59 17.95
CA THR A 154 21.35 12.25 18.59
C THR A 154 22.46 11.72 17.67
N SER A 155 23.32 12.62 17.21
CA SER A 155 24.69 12.28 16.86
C SER A 155 25.44 11.83 18.13
N PRO A 156 26.06 10.64 18.17
CA PRO A 156 27.02 10.31 19.21
C PRO A 156 28.35 10.99 18.88
N THR A 157 28.76 11.99 19.66
CA THR A 157 30.15 12.42 19.73
C THR A 157 30.94 11.30 20.42
N SER A 158 31.64 10.49 19.64
CA SER A 158 32.70 9.61 20.12
C SER A 158 34.03 10.35 19.97
N THR A 159 34.75 10.55 21.08
CA THR A 159 36.20 10.79 21.06
C THR A 159 36.79 9.94 22.17
N TRP A 160 37.32 8.79 21.76
CA TRP A 160 38.14 7.89 22.56
C TRP A 160 39.59 8.33 22.38
N GLY A 161 40.27 8.60 23.49
CA GLY A 161 41.67 9.03 23.53
C GLY A 161 42.13 9.06 24.98
N GLN A 162 42.22 7.87 25.58
CA GLN A 162 42.97 7.65 26.80
C GLN A 162 44.45 7.78 26.44
N ASP A 163 45.10 8.86 26.86
CA ASP A 163 46.55 8.87 26.96
C ASP A 163 46.97 8.66 28.41
N SER A 164 47.81 7.64 28.56
CA SER A 164 48.42 7.19 29.79
C SER A 164 49.61 8.11 30.12
N GLN A 165 49.71 8.58 31.36
CA GLN A 165 50.98 9.04 31.94
C GLN A 165 50.89 8.81 33.45
N GLU A 166 51.32 7.64 33.91
CA GLU A 166 52.64 7.42 34.52
C GLU A 166 52.80 8.15 35.86
N ASP A 167 52.35 7.42 36.89
CA ASP A 167 52.53 7.67 38.31
C ASP A 167 54.01 7.43 38.67
N THR A 168 54.79 8.51 38.86
CA THR A 168 56.12 8.43 39.49
C THR A 168 56.23 9.51 40.58
N ARG A 169 56.11 9.09 41.85
CA ARG A 169 56.54 9.83 43.06
C ARG A 169 58.08 10.03 43.06
N PRO A 170 58.75 10.75 44.00
CA PRO A 170 58.32 11.69 45.05
C PRO A 170 59.14 13.03 45.04
N GLY A 171 58.77 14.04 45.83
CA GLY A 171 59.70 15.14 46.14
C GLY A 171 59.06 16.43 46.67
N ALA A 172 59.60 16.91 47.79
CA ALA A 172 59.16 18.04 48.61
C ALA A 172 59.25 19.42 47.94
N LEU A 173 58.44 20.39 48.39
CA LEU A 173 58.98 21.60 49.05
C LEU A 173 57.90 22.41 49.79
N ASN A 174 58.36 22.95 50.91
CA ASN A 174 57.74 23.87 51.87
C ASN A 174 57.52 25.28 51.27
N ASP A 175 56.95 26.17 52.11
CA ASP A 175 56.82 27.65 52.03
C ASP A 175 55.53 28.17 51.38
N SER A 176 54.74 29.09 51.99
CA SER A 176 54.98 30.03 53.11
C SER A 176 53.73 30.23 53.97
#